data_AF-A0AAW1JIX7-F1
#
_entry.id   AF-A0AAW1JIX7-F1
#
_cell.length_a   1.000
_cell.length_b   1.000
_cell.length_c   1.000
_cell.angle_alpha   90.00
_cell.angle_beta   90.00
_cell.angle_gamma   90.00
#
_symmetry.space_group_name_H-M   'P 1'
#
loop_
_entity.id
_entity.type
_entity.pdbx_description
1 polymer ?
#
loop_
_entity_poly.entity_id
_entity_poly.type
_entity_poly.pdbx_seq_one_letter_code
_entity_poly.pdbx_strand_id
1 'polypeptide(L)'
;MFNGTRHSRFGGTYVVKSMKAISDNELIYHKPLSKLESLNFDADKQKVKTPRNRLPVQSTSAERRSAFSIRLFLKEFCIEFLNGAYNTLMCQVKRNLVRQKSQNHDESYYLWALSQV
;
A
#
# COMPACT_ATOMS: atom_id res chain seq x y z
N MET A 1 -27.98 24.72 -17.84
CA MET A 1 -28.28 24.28 -16.45
C MET A 1 -29.71 23.75 -16.42
N PHE A 2 -29.92 22.44 -16.52
CA PHE A 2 -31.26 21.83 -16.39
C PHE A 2 -31.38 21.24 -14.98
N ASN A 3 -31.80 22.07 -14.02
CA ASN A 3 -32.20 21.60 -12.70
C ASN A 3 -33.66 21.10 -12.80
N GLY A 4 -33.80 19.87 -13.27
CA GLY A 4 -35.09 19.21 -13.42
C GLY A 4 -35.74 18.89 -12.07
N THR A 5 -37.05 19.00 -12.07
CA THR A 5 -38.09 18.66 -11.06
C THR A 5 -38.07 17.21 -10.60
N ARG A 6 -36.90 16.64 -10.26
CA ARG A 6 -36.78 15.23 -9.87
C ARG A 6 -36.20 15.11 -8.46
N HIS A 7 -36.83 14.23 -7.69
CA HIS A 7 -36.49 13.93 -6.31
C HIS A 7 -35.04 13.45 -6.19
N SER A 8 -34.35 13.81 -5.10
CA SER A 8 -32.94 13.45 -4.84
C SER A 8 -32.65 11.94 -4.95
N ARG A 9 -33.66 11.08 -4.73
CA ARG A 9 -33.55 9.61 -4.86
C ARG A 9 -33.85 9.08 -6.26
N PHE A 10 -34.19 9.92 -7.22
CA PHE A 10 -34.40 9.51 -8.60
C PHE A 10 -33.05 9.36 -9.30
N GLY A 11 -32.46 8.15 -9.21
CA GLY A 11 -31.21 7.82 -9.87
C GLY A 11 -31.33 7.68 -11.40
N GLY A 12 -32.55 7.55 -11.93
CA GLY A 12 -32.80 7.13 -13.31
C GLY A 12 -32.42 5.65 -13.52
N THR A 13 -33.02 5.01 -14.53
CA THR A 13 -32.59 3.68 -14.98
C THR A 13 -32.15 3.83 -16.43
N TYR A 14 -30.89 3.50 -16.68
CA TYR A 14 -30.26 3.65 -17.99
C TYR A 14 -29.80 2.29 -18.49
N VAL A 15 -29.74 2.14 -19.81
CA VAL A 15 -29.16 0.98 -20.46
C VAL A 15 -27.82 1.39 -21.06
N VAL A 16 -26.74 0.73 -20.64
CA VAL A 16 -25.39 0.99 -21.14
C VAL A 16 -25.16 0.14 -22.38
N LYS A 17 -25.19 0.77 -23.55
CA LYS A 17 -24.89 0.10 -24.82
C LYS A 17 -23.44 -0.36 -24.87
N SER A 18 -23.19 -1.46 -25.58
CA SER A 18 -21.86 -2.10 -25.72
C SER A 18 -21.28 -2.66 -24.43
N MET A 19 -22.08 -2.77 -23.37
CA MET A 19 -21.71 -3.43 -22.12
C MET A 19 -22.75 -4.48 -21.76
N LYS A 20 -22.32 -5.74 -21.66
CA LYS A 20 -23.19 -6.85 -21.25
C LYS A 20 -23.31 -6.92 -19.74
N ALA A 21 -24.49 -7.33 -19.27
CA ALA A 21 -24.70 -7.71 -17.88
C ALA A 21 -24.03 -9.06 -17.58
N ILE A 22 -24.30 -9.64 -16.40
CA ILE A 22 -23.91 -11.02 -16.08
C ILE A 22 -24.57 -12.04 -17.04
N SER A 23 -25.68 -11.63 -17.69
CA SER A 23 -26.38 -12.39 -18.73
C SER A 23 -26.13 -11.77 -20.12
N ASP A 24 -26.71 -12.37 -21.17
CA ASP A 24 -26.64 -11.87 -22.55
C ASP A 24 -27.35 -10.52 -22.79
N ASN A 25 -28.02 -9.98 -21.78
CA ASN A 25 -28.69 -8.68 -21.86
C ASN A 25 -27.72 -7.51 -21.69
N GLU A 26 -28.12 -6.33 -22.15
CA GLU A 26 -27.37 -5.08 -21.93
C GLU A 26 -27.40 -4.69 -20.44
N LEU A 27 -26.35 -4.01 -19.97
CA LEU A 27 -26.21 -3.62 -18.57
C LEU A 27 -27.21 -2.52 -18.19
N ILE A 28 -27.99 -2.79 -17.15
CA ILE A 28 -28.88 -1.81 -16.52
C ILE A 28 -28.11 -1.03 -15.45
N TYR A 29 -28.16 0.30 -15.52
CA TYR A 29 -27.43 1.21 -14.64
C TYR A 29 -28.39 2.14 -13.90
N HIS A 30 -28.29 2.16 -12.56
CA HIS A 30 -29.20 2.89 -11.68
C HIS A 30 -28.56 4.10 -10.95
N LYS A 31 -27.30 4.42 -11.28
CA LYS A 31 -26.56 5.54 -10.69
C LYS A 31 -26.57 6.75 -11.66
N PRO A 32 -26.23 7.96 -11.21
CA PRO A 32 -26.15 9.13 -12.09
C PRO A 32 -25.11 8.93 -13.21
N LEU A 33 -25.39 9.47 -14.41
CA LEU A 33 -24.51 9.36 -15.58
C LEU A 33 -23.13 10.01 -15.35
N SER A 34 -23.03 11.02 -14.48
CA SER A 34 -21.76 11.65 -14.11
C SER A 34 -20.75 10.70 -13.47
N LYS A 35 -21.19 9.54 -12.95
CA LYS A 35 -20.32 8.52 -12.36
C LYS A 35 -20.06 7.33 -13.29
N LEU A 36 -20.59 7.33 -14.52
CA LEU A 36 -20.51 6.20 -15.45
C LEU A 36 -19.07 5.89 -15.85
N GLU A 37 -18.21 6.90 -16.03
CA GLU A 37 -16.78 6.72 -16.33
C GLU A 37 -16.01 6.00 -15.21
N SER A 38 -16.53 6.06 -13.98
CA SER A 38 -15.96 5.42 -12.79
C SER A 38 -16.72 4.16 -12.37
N LEU A 39 -17.23 3.39 -13.35
CA LEU A 39 -17.99 2.18 -13.10
C LEU A 39 -17.15 1.13 -12.36
N ASN A 40 -17.43 0.93 -11.07
CA ASN A 40 -16.78 -0.07 -10.24
C ASN A 40 -17.82 -1.07 -9.70
N PHE A 41 -17.75 -2.32 -10.17
CA PHE A 41 -18.64 -3.41 -9.75
C PHE A 41 -18.28 -4.03 -8.41
N ASP A 42 -17.07 -3.78 -7.92
CA ASP A 42 -16.60 -4.30 -6.64
C ASP A 42 -16.92 -3.37 -5.47
N ALA A 43 -17.45 -2.17 -5.75
CA ALA A 43 -17.76 -1.17 -4.73
C ALA A 43 -18.79 -1.65 -3.69
N ASP A 44 -19.80 -2.39 -4.16
CA ASP A 44 -20.90 -2.91 -3.34
C ASP A 44 -20.65 -4.37 -2.88
N LYS A 45 -19.53 -4.98 -3.30
CA LYS A 45 -19.17 -6.35 -2.90
C LYS A 45 -18.60 -6.36 -1.48
N GLN A 46 -19.13 -7.23 -0.63
CA GLN A 46 -18.54 -7.48 0.69
C GLN A 46 -17.17 -8.13 0.53
N LYS A 47 -16.12 -7.41 0.92
CA LYS A 47 -14.76 -7.96 0.93
C LYS A 47 -14.62 -8.95 2.08
N VAL A 48 -14.17 -10.17 1.77
CA VAL A 48 -13.84 -11.17 2.78
C VAL A 48 -12.64 -10.68 3.59
N LYS A 49 -12.71 -10.82 4.92
CA LYS A 49 -11.63 -10.43 5.83
C LYS A 49 -10.41 -11.32 5.61
N THR A 50 -9.34 -10.75 5.07
CA THR A 50 -8.05 -11.44 5.00
C THR A 50 -7.46 -11.55 6.41
N PRO A 51 -7.00 -12.74 6.84
CA PRO A 51 -6.35 -12.90 8.14
C PRO A 51 -5.05 -12.09 8.20
N ARG A 52 -4.67 -11.62 9.39
CA ARG A 52 -3.58 -10.65 9.58
C ARG A 52 -2.23 -11.10 9.00
N ASN A 53 -1.93 -12.40 9.03
CA ASN A 53 -0.69 -12.99 8.50
C ASN A 53 -0.64 -13.06 6.96
N ARG A 54 -1.76 -12.88 6.27
CA ARG A 54 -1.85 -12.85 4.80
C ARG A 54 -2.13 -11.44 4.27
N LEU A 55 -2.17 -10.44 5.15
CA LEU A 55 -2.29 -9.06 4.72
C LEU A 55 -1.02 -8.66 3.96
N PRO A 56 -1.15 -7.94 2.84
CA PRO A 56 0.02 -7.35 2.20
C PRO A 56 0.73 -6.44 3.20
N VAL A 57 2.06 -6.45 3.16
CA VAL A 57 2.89 -5.55 3.96
C VAL A 57 2.48 -4.12 3.61
N GLN A 58 1.83 -3.44 4.54
CA GLN A 58 1.48 -2.04 4.36
C GLN A 58 2.72 -1.21 4.65
N SER A 59 3.17 -0.41 3.69
CA SER A 59 4.16 0.62 3.93
C SER A 59 3.56 1.59 4.96
N THR A 60 4.01 1.53 6.20
CA THR A 60 3.63 2.51 7.20
C THR A 60 4.08 3.88 6.71
N SER A 61 3.12 4.82 6.60
CA SER A 61 3.42 6.24 6.41
C SER A 61 4.59 6.62 7.32
N ALA A 62 5.70 7.08 6.73
CA ALA A 62 6.91 7.43 7.44
C ALA A 62 6.72 8.77 8.16
N GLU A 63 5.85 8.79 9.17
CA GLU A 63 5.71 9.95 10.03
C GLU A 63 7.00 10.14 10.84
N ARG A 64 7.56 11.34 10.73
CA ARG A 64 8.77 11.71 11.47
C ARG A 64 8.41 11.90 12.94
N ARG A 65 8.64 10.87 13.75
CA ARG A 65 8.34 10.87 15.19
C ARG A 65 9.31 11.72 16.01
N SER A 66 10.56 11.85 15.59
CA SER A 66 11.61 12.53 16.35
C SER A 66 11.65 14.04 16.10
N ALA A 67 12.03 14.79 17.14
CA ALA A 67 12.33 16.22 17.05
C ALA A 67 13.37 16.51 15.95
N PHE A 68 13.33 17.71 15.38
CA PHE A 68 14.18 18.07 14.24
C PHE A 68 15.69 17.92 14.52
N SER A 69 16.14 18.37 15.69
CA SER A 69 17.55 18.24 16.13
C SER A 69 18.01 16.78 16.19
N ILE A 70 17.18 15.90 16.75
CA ILE A 70 17.48 14.45 16.83
C ILE A 70 17.59 13.84 15.43
N ARG A 71 16.74 14.27 14.48
CA ARG A 71 16.83 13.79 13.09
C ARG A 71 18.09 14.25 12.39
N LEU A 72 18.56 15.47 12.65
CA LEU A 72 19.80 15.97 12.07
C LEU A 72 21.00 15.19 12.62
N PHE A 73 21.05 15.00 13.94
CA PHE A 73 22.06 14.19 14.60
C PHE A 73 22.11 12.75 14.06
N LEU A 74 20.96 12.07 13.99
CA LEU A 74 20.89 10.70 13.47
C LEU A 74 21.30 10.63 11.99
N LYS A 75 20.98 11.66 11.20
CA LYS A 75 21.39 11.73 9.79
C LYS A 75 22.91 11.84 9.67
N GLU A 76 23.54 12.72 10.45
CA GLU A 76 25.00 12.88 10.46
C GLU A 76 25.71 11.60 10.89
N PHE A 77 25.23 10.98 11.98
CA PHE A 77 25.71 9.67 12.43
C PHE A 77 25.61 8.61 11.33
N CYS A 78 24.45 8.50 10.65
CA CYS A 78 24.27 7.53 9.58
C CYS A 78 25.23 7.76 8.40
N ILE A 79 25.52 9.02 8.05
CA ILE A 79 26.49 9.35 6.98
C ILE A 79 27.88 8.87 7.37
N GLU A 80 28.34 9.18 8.57
CA GLU A 80 29.65 8.74 9.07
C GLU A 80 29.74 7.21 9.14
N PHE A 81 28.68 6.56 9.63
CA PHE A 81 28.59 5.11 9.72
C PHE A 81 28.63 4.43 8.35
N LEU A 82 27.88 4.95 7.37
CA LEU A 82 27.86 4.43 6.00
C LEU A 82 29.23 4.51 5.34
N ASN A 83 29.93 5.63 5.53
CA ASN A 83 31.25 5.84 4.95
C ASN A 83 32.35 5.04 5.67
N GLY A 84 32.27 4.90 6.99
CA GLY A 84 33.36 4.36 7.81
C GLY A 84 33.27 2.88 8.16
N ALA A 85 32.06 2.34 8.33
CA ALA A 85 31.89 1.04 9.00
C ALA A 85 30.88 0.10 8.33
N TYR A 86 29.93 0.61 7.55
CA TYR A 86 28.81 -0.18 7.05
C TYR A 86 29.26 -1.42 6.26
N ASN A 87 30.13 -1.24 5.27
CA ASN A 87 30.61 -2.35 4.44
C ASN A 87 31.32 -3.43 5.27
N THR A 88 32.20 -3.01 6.17
CA THR A 88 32.95 -3.92 7.07
C THR A 88 32.01 -4.69 7.99
N LEU A 89 31.05 -3.99 8.63
CA LEU A 89 30.08 -4.60 9.52
C LEU A 89 29.20 -5.59 8.77
N MET A 90 28.61 -5.18 7.64
CA MET A 90 27.71 -6.01 6.84
C MET A 90 28.42 -7.24 6.28
N CYS A 91 29.68 -7.13 5.89
CA CYS A 91 30.49 -8.28 5.47
C CYS A 91 30.70 -9.26 6.64
N GLN A 92 31.03 -8.76 7.83
CA GLN A 92 31.25 -9.61 8.99
C GLN A 92 29.97 -10.32 9.44
N VAL A 93 28.85 -9.60 9.49
CA VAL A 93 27.53 -10.16 9.82
C VAL A 93 27.15 -11.24 8.80
N LYS A 94 27.26 -10.95 7.49
CA LYS A 94 27.01 -11.95 6.44
C LYS A 94 27.84 -13.22 6.61
N ARG A 95 29.13 -13.10 6.96
CA ARG A 95 30.00 -14.26 7.21
C ARG A 95 29.53 -15.09 8.40
N ASN A 96 29.05 -14.46 9.46
CA ASN A 96 28.52 -15.17 10.63
C ASN A 96 27.21 -15.90 10.33
N LEU A 97 26.30 -15.26 9.58
CA LEU A 97 25.04 -15.87 9.11
C LEU A 97 25.31 -17.11 8.25
N VAL A 98 26.19 -16.99 7.25
CA VAL A 98 26.53 -18.12 6.35
C VAL A 98 27.16 -19.29 7.12
N ARG A 99 27.92 -19.00 8.18
CA ARG A 99 28.56 -20.01 9.02
C ARG A 99 27.63 -20.60 10.08
N GLN A 100 26.34 -20.23 10.08
CA GLN A 100 25.35 -20.63 11.11
C GLN A 100 25.84 -20.36 12.54
N LYS A 101 26.66 -19.31 12.72
CA LYS A 101 27.11 -18.85 14.04
C LYS A 101 26.24 -17.72 14.60
N SER A 102 25.14 -17.41 13.93
CA SER A 102 24.21 -16.35 14.30
C SER A 102 23.20 -16.80 15.35
N GLN A 103 22.73 -15.85 16.15
CA GLN A 103 21.62 -16.06 17.08
C GLN A 103 20.27 -15.95 16.34
N ASN A 104 19.20 -16.37 17.02
CA ASN A 104 17.84 -16.16 16.52
C ASN A 104 17.62 -14.66 16.26
N HIS A 105 17.05 -14.32 15.11
CA HIS A 105 16.73 -12.96 14.62
C HIS A 105 17.85 -12.14 13.94
N ASP A 106 19.11 -12.57 13.95
CA ASP A 106 20.21 -11.83 13.29
C ASP A 106 19.96 -11.62 11.78
N GLU A 107 19.34 -12.61 11.12
CA GLU A 107 18.94 -12.52 9.71
C GLU A 107 17.92 -11.42 9.47
N SER A 108 16.97 -11.25 10.39
CA SER A 108 15.95 -10.20 10.28
C SER A 108 16.57 -8.81 10.37
N TYR A 109 17.53 -8.61 11.29
CA TYR A 109 18.24 -7.34 11.41
C TYR A 109 19.15 -7.07 10.20
N TYR A 110 19.84 -8.09 9.70
CA TYR A 110 20.67 -7.97 8.50
C TYR A 110 19.86 -7.55 7.27
N LEU A 111 18.73 -8.23 7.02
CA LEU A 111 17.84 -7.92 5.91
C LEU A 111 17.15 -6.55 6.09
N TRP A 112 16.80 -6.19 7.33
CA TRP A 112 16.26 -4.87 7.62
C TRP A 112 17.28 -3.76 7.35
N ALA A 113 18.53 -3.92 7.80
CA ALA A 113 19.59 -2.93 7.55
C ALA A 113 19.86 -2.76 6.04
N LEU A 114 19.85 -3.85 5.26
CA LEU A 114 19.96 -3.79 3.80
C LEU A 114 18.82 -3.02 3.13
N SER A 115 17.63 -2.99 3.71
CA SER A 115 16.48 -2.30 3.11
C SER A 115 16.46 -0.78 3.37
N GLN A 116 17.38 -0.27 4.20
CA GLN A 116 17.41 1.14 4.63
C GLN A 116 18.51 1.97 3.95
N VAL A 117 19.42 1.33 3.21
CA VAL A 117 20.51 1.98 2.45
C VAL A 117 20.11 2.09 0.99
#